data_AF-A0A8H4UIB8-F1
#
_entry.id   AF-A0A8H4UIB8-F1
#
_cell.length_a   1.000
_cell.length_b   1.000
_cell.length_c   1.000
_cell.angle_alpha   90.00
_cell.angle_beta   90.00
_cell.angle_gamma   90.00
#
_symmetry.space_group_name_H-M   'P 1'
#
loop_
_entity.id
_entity.type
_entity.pdbx_description
1 polymer ?
#
loop_
_entity_poly.entity_id
_entity_poly.type
_entity_poly.pdbx_seq_one_letter_code
_entity_poly.pdbx_strand_id
1 'polypeptide(L)'
;MAFGKKKRNKVFEKEVYLALKDIFQGEKALLRTKEEAIVVIEANIDQEAVKTLLQNHSIKQVARVVKLLLVNLIFFSEEKAMFRFQEEQSAQADPPQMPSLSEPLVSNPLAQETGAMPFLFPVTSEDTSMVGVTPCETQARVEGAELASSPTPPARKQSSKETQPTIPPPAGFDQSHTPTELLVSLPLRTQRLVLSRVQAILEYALFHFAKVNMPELLANRNWHCPTHGELNLWVLQLSKRKIEFEARALFKIEATTMDEIFVSATRIRHIAVHRTNVHTDQLRKLLGDAEILCTLVASPETLGKLQEIRSCIEGQITDLQSRKGELHLDLQSSLAEIAIQHEQLDALERATIKEAHDKLDDHHLSACDALDKVLLDRDMILFAAGKEPSPKTETAETGWLALFCRKLCFLMSYIKSSFRSAQSQLIKLYCIVQKINWYLTVLVGVAALVCFVVFLYYFFSGIFNIVHTRFDMPHHWVE
;
A
#
# COMPACT_ATOMS: atom_id res chain seq x y z
N MET A 1 12.16 17.30 -3.97
CA MET A 1 11.79 17.72 -2.59
C MET A 1 10.60 16.96 -1.96
N ALA A 2 9.69 16.34 -2.73
CA ALA A 2 8.51 15.65 -2.17
C ALA A 2 8.82 14.34 -1.41
N PHE A 3 9.80 13.56 -1.85
CA PHE A 3 10.21 12.30 -1.18
C PHE A 3 10.72 12.52 0.25
N GLY A 4 11.49 13.58 0.48
CA GLY A 4 12.01 13.92 1.82
C GLY A 4 10.97 14.43 2.81
N LYS A 5 9.79 14.89 2.35
CA LYS A 5 8.65 15.23 3.22
C LYS A 5 7.83 13.98 3.59
N LYS A 6 7.66 13.05 2.63
CA LYS A 6 6.95 11.78 2.87
C LYS A 6 7.68 10.89 3.88
N LYS A 7 9.01 10.82 3.80
CA LYS A 7 9.86 10.07 4.75
C LYS A 7 9.83 10.68 6.17
N ARG A 8 9.92 12.01 6.29
CA ARG A 8 9.84 12.70 7.60
C ARG A 8 8.49 12.51 8.31
N ASN A 9 7.39 12.45 7.56
CA ASN A 9 6.07 12.23 8.15
C ASN A 9 5.91 10.81 8.72
N LYS A 10 6.47 9.78 8.06
CA LYS A 10 6.39 8.40 8.54
C LYS A 10 7.21 8.14 9.82
N VAL A 11 8.39 8.74 9.92
CA VAL A 11 9.23 8.68 11.13
C VAL A 11 8.49 9.28 12.33
N PHE A 12 7.86 10.45 12.14
CA PHE A 12 7.06 11.09 13.18
C PHE A 12 5.82 10.27 13.55
N GLU A 13 5.13 9.66 12.57
CA GLU A 13 4.02 8.73 12.83
C GLU A 13 4.44 7.54 13.71
N LYS A 14 5.63 7.00 13.46
CA LYS A 14 6.18 5.87 14.22
C LYS A 14 6.53 6.26 15.66
N GLU A 15 7.14 7.43 15.84
CA GLU A 15 7.46 7.97 17.16
C GLU A 15 6.20 8.17 18.01
N VAL A 16 5.14 8.76 17.41
CA VAL A 16 3.84 8.92 18.05
C VAL A 16 3.19 7.57 18.39
N TYR A 17 3.29 6.59 17.50
CA TYR A 17 2.77 5.24 17.76
C TYR A 17 3.47 4.59 18.96
N LEU A 18 4.81 4.60 18.98
CA LEU A 18 5.59 3.96 20.05
C LEU A 18 5.34 4.60 21.42
N ALA A 19 5.14 5.92 21.48
CA ALA A 19 4.88 6.62 22.73
C ALA A 19 3.47 6.40 23.28
N LEU A 20 2.50 6.04 22.43
CA LEU A 20 1.07 6.00 22.79
C LEU A 20 0.42 4.62 22.63
N LYS A 21 1.15 3.61 22.15
CA LYS A 21 0.62 2.25 21.89
C LYS A 21 0.06 1.58 23.14
N ASP A 22 0.61 1.88 24.30
CA ASP A 22 0.18 1.29 25.57
C ASP A 22 -1.00 2.05 26.20
N ILE A 23 -1.28 3.28 25.72
CA ILE A 23 -2.39 4.13 26.18
C ILE A 23 -3.65 3.89 25.35
N PHE A 24 -3.50 3.76 24.02
CA PHE A 24 -4.60 3.55 23.09
C PHE A 24 -4.85 2.04 22.85
N GLN A 25 -5.22 1.33 23.92
CA GLN A 25 -5.63 -0.08 23.85
C GLN A 25 -7.13 -0.24 24.14
N GLY A 26 -7.72 -1.36 23.68
CA GLY A 26 -9.14 -1.67 23.91
C GLY A 26 -10.07 -0.61 23.32
N GLU A 27 -11.06 -0.17 24.10
CA GLU A 27 -12.06 0.83 23.68
C GLU A 27 -11.41 2.17 23.26
N LYS A 28 -10.26 2.53 23.86
CA LYS A 28 -9.53 3.76 23.52
C LYS A 28 -8.93 3.69 22.11
N ALA A 29 -8.63 2.51 21.58
CA ALA A 29 -8.15 2.32 20.20
C ALA A 29 -9.24 2.57 19.14
N LEU A 30 -10.51 2.64 19.56
CA LEU A 30 -11.66 2.83 18.67
C LEU A 30 -12.08 4.30 18.54
N LEU A 31 -11.46 5.22 19.28
CA LEU A 31 -11.74 6.65 19.19
C LEU A 31 -11.55 7.16 17.74
N ARG A 32 -12.40 8.08 17.31
CA ARG A 32 -12.41 8.59 15.92
C ARG A 32 -12.30 10.10 15.82
N THR A 33 -12.50 10.81 16.93
CA THR A 33 -12.41 12.26 16.95
C THR A 33 -11.04 12.73 17.45
N LYS A 34 -10.69 13.96 17.09
CA LYS A 34 -9.42 14.55 17.53
C LYS A 34 -9.53 15.01 18.98
N GLU A 35 -10.73 15.45 19.35
CA GLU A 35 -11.09 16.01 20.64
C GLU A 35 -10.98 14.93 21.73
N GLU A 36 -11.49 13.72 21.48
CA GLU A 36 -11.30 12.57 22.38
C GLU A 36 -9.83 12.15 22.51
N ALA A 37 -9.08 12.18 21.41
CA ALA A 37 -7.65 11.85 21.44
C ALA A 37 -6.85 12.86 22.27
N ILE A 38 -7.20 14.16 22.22
CA ILE A 38 -6.58 15.20 23.05
C ILE A 38 -6.81 14.91 24.53
N VAL A 39 -8.05 14.60 24.93
CA VAL A 39 -8.39 14.28 26.33
C VAL A 39 -7.57 13.09 26.84
N VAL A 40 -7.41 12.04 26.03
CA VAL A 40 -6.62 10.86 26.41
C VAL A 40 -5.12 11.18 26.51
N ILE A 41 -4.59 12.02 25.61
CA ILE A 41 -3.18 12.46 25.66
C ILE A 41 -2.94 13.33 26.90
N GLU A 42 -3.84 14.27 27.19
CA GLU A 42 -3.75 15.16 28.36
C GLU A 42 -3.82 14.41 29.68
N ALA A 43 -4.66 13.38 29.76
CA ALA A 43 -4.76 12.50 30.93
C ALA A 43 -3.51 11.62 31.17
N ASN A 44 -2.58 11.54 30.20
CA ASN A 44 -1.38 10.70 30.29
C ASN A 44 -0.08 11.51 30.11
N ILE A 45 -0.11 12.83 30.35
CA ILE A 45 1.07 13.72 30.24
C ILE A 45 2.21 13.28 31.17
N ASP A 46 1.89 12.68 32.31
CA ASP A 46 2.87 12.26 33.31
C ASP A 46 3.72 11.05 32.87
N GLN A 47 3.34 10.36 31.79
CA GLN A 47 4.15 9.28 31.23
C GLN A 47 5.38 9.85 30.51
N GLU A 48 6.56 9.30 30.81
CA GLU A 48 7.84 9.78 30.27
C GLU A 48 7.89 9.78 28.74
N ALA A 49 7.28 8.79 28.10
CA ALA A 49 7.18 8.71 26.64
C ALA A 49 6.28 9.82 26.03
N VAL A 50 5.21 10.22 26.72
CA VAL A 50 4.31 11.30 26.26
C VAL A 50 4.95 12.66 26.51
N LYS A 51 5.63 12.82 27.65
CA LYS A 51 6.36 14.04 28.01
C LYS A 51 7.47 14.35 27.02
N THR A 52 8.28 13.37 26.64
CA THR A 52 9.35 13.52 25.64
C THR A 52 8.80 13.86 24.26
N LEU A 53 7.69 13.23 23.85
CA LEU A 53 7.01 13.54 22.59
C LEU A 53 6.47 14.99 22.55
N LEU A 54 5.89 15.47 23.66
CA LEU A 54 5.32 16.82 23.76
C LEU A 54 6.35 17.93 23.98
N GLN A 55 7.58 17.60 24.36
CA GLN A 55 8.70 18.55 24.39
C GLN A 55 9.10 19.00 22.97
N ASN A 56 9.02 18.08 22.01
CA ASN A 56 9.44 18.32 20.63
C ASN A 56 8.28 18.72 19.70
N HIS A 57 7.03 18.43 20.09
CA HIS A 57 5.86 18.59 19.24
C HIS A 57 4.65 19.17 19.97
N SER A 58 3.87 20.01 19.26
CA SER A 58 2.62 20.53 19.86
C SER A 58 1.57 19.43 20.01
N ILE A 59 0.78 19.49 21.10
CA ILE A 59 -0.36 18.58 21.34
C ILE A 59 -1.29 18.52 20.11
N LYS A 60 -1.50 19.65 19.43
CA LYS A 60 -2.33 19.72 18.22
C LYS A 60 -1.75 18.93 17.04
N GLN A 61 -0.43 18.83 16.90
CA GLN A 61 0.23 18.03 15.87
C GLN A 61 0.17 16.53 16.21
N VAL A 62 0.47 16.18 17.46
CA VAL A 62 0.38 14.80 17.96
C VAL A 62 -1.04 14.28 17.81
N ALA A 63 -2.06 15.03 18.26
CA ALA A 63 -3.46 14.63 18.14
C ALA A 63 -3.94 14.45 16.67
N ARG A 64 -3.38 15.21 15.72
CA ARG A 64 -3.66 15.00 14.28
C ARG A 64 -3.11 13.65 13.80
N VAL A 65 -1.90 13.31 14.21
CA VAL A 65 -1.27 12.03 13.87
C VAL A 65 -1.97 10.87 14.58
N VAL A 66 -2.30 11.01 15.86
CA VAL A 66 -3.06 10.00 16.61
C VAL A 66 -4.42 9.74 15.96
N LYS A 67 -5.15 10.78 15.55
CA LYS A 67 -6.39 10.60 14.78
C LYS A 67 -6.16 9.81 13.49
N LEU A 68 -5.11 10.12 12.74
CA LEU A 68 -4.76 9.39 11.52
C LEU A 68 -4.46 7.91 11.84
N LEU A 69 -3.74 7.64 12.92
CA LEU A 69 -3.38 6.28 13.32
C LEU A 69 -4.58 5.47 13.82
N LEU A 70 -5.48 6.11 14.59
CA LEU A 70 -6.72 5.51 15.08
C LEU A 70 -7.69 5.17 13.94
N VAL A 71 -7.90 6.09 12.99
CA VAL A 71 -8.76 5.86 11.81
C VAL A 71 -8.26 4.67 10.98
N ASN A 72 -6.94 4.49 10.90
CA ASN A 72 -6.32 3.37 10.19
C ASN A 72 -6.21 2.08 11.03
N LEU A 73 -6.78 2.05 12.25
CA LEU A 73 -6.76 0.91 13.17
C LEU A 73 -5.35 0.44 13.55
N ILE A 74 -4.37 1.34 13.56
CA ILE A 74 -2.97 0.99 13.80
C ILE A 74 -2.72 0.68 15.28
N PHE A 75 -3.39 1.41 16.19
CA PHE A 75 -3.35 1.11 17.62
C PHE A 75 -4.12 -0.17 18.00
N PHE A 76 -5.03 -0.64 17.13
CA PHE A 76 -5.83 -1.83 17.40
C PHE A 76 -5.11 -3.13 16.97
N SER A 77 -4.14 -3.06 16.05
CA SER A 77 -3.47 -4.22 15.50
C SER A 77 -1.97 -3.96 15.37
N GLU A 78 -1.19 -4.67 16.18
CA GLU A 78 0.26 -4.61 16.14
C GLU A 78 0.81 -5.06 14.79
N GLU A 79 0.19 -6.07 14.15
CA GLU A 79 0.51 -6.49 12.78
C GLU A 79 0.34 -5.36 11.77
N LYS A 80 -0.76 -4.57 11.83
CA LYS A 80 -0.95 -3.40 10.95
C LYS A 80 0.07 -2.30 11.21
N ALA A 81 0.47 -2.11 12.46
CA ALA A 81 1.54 -1.19 12.81
C ALA A 81 2.88 -1.66 12.23
N MET A 82 3.20 -2.95 12.36
CA MET A 82 4.39 -3.56 11.77
C MET A 82 4.40 -3.33 10.26
N PHE A 83 3.35 -3.71 9.52
CA PHE A 83 3.30 -3.50 8.07
C PHE A 83 3.46 -2.02 7.67
N ARG A 84 2.88 -1.08 8.42
CA ARG A 84 2.99 0.36 8.11
C ARG A 84 4.40 0.92 8.31
N PHE A 85 5.14 0.40 9.29
CA PHE A 85 6.46 0.89 9.68
C PHE A 85 7.63 -0.02 9.24
N GLN A 86 7.35 -1.17 8.61
CA GLN A 86 8.33 -2.16 8.11
C GLN A 86 9.04 -1.69 6.83
N GLU A 87 8.47 -0.73 6.10
CA GLU A 87 9.08 -0.12 4.90
C GLU A 87 10.37 0.67 5.20
N GLU A 88 10.76 0.83 6.47
CA GLU A 88 11.96 1.56 6.89
C GLU A 88 13.16 0.66 7.27
N GLN A 89 13.00 -0.65 7.45
CA GLN A 89 14.11 -1.52 7.90
C GLN A 89 15.00 -2.03 6.76
N SER A 90 14.56 -2.00 5.51
CA SER A 90 15.34 -2.48 4.35
C SER A 90 16.27 -1.42 3.73
N ALA A 91 16.37 -0.22 4.31
CA ALA A 91 17.15 0.89 3.76
C ALA A 91 18.36 1.32 4.61
N GLN A 92 18.75 0.52 5.61
CA GLN A 92 19.84 0.84 6.54
C GLN A 92 20.69 -0.41 6.81
N ALA A 93 21.32 -0.93 5.75
CA ALA A 93 22.47 -1.82 5.84
C ALA A 93 23.68 -1.03 5.35
N ASP A 94 24.70 -0.91 6.21
CA ASP A 94 25.94 -0.18 5.96
C ASP A 94 26.67 -0.70 4.71
N PRO A 95 27.33 0.17 3.92
CA PRO A 95 28.21 -0.27 2.85
C PRO A 95 29.53 -0.83 3.42
N PRO A 96 30.09 -1.91 2.86
CA PRO A 96 31.43 -2.38 3.24
C PRO A 96 32.48 -1.33 2.84
N GLN A 97 33.34 -0.99 3.80
CA GLN A 97 34.55 -0.19 3.61
C GLN A 97 35.53 -0.88 2.65
N MET A 98 36.12 -0.11 1.74
CA MET A 98 37.36 -0.41 1.01
C MET A 98 38.20 0.87 0.89
N PRO A 99 39.54 0.78 0.73
CA PRO A 99 40.50 1.65 1.39
C PRO A 99 40.87 2.92 0.61
N SER A 100 41.35 3.89 1.39
CA SER A 100 41.94 5.17 1.05
C SER A 100 43.01 5.15 -0.06
N LEU A 101 42.94 6.11 -0.99
CA LEU A 101 44.09 6.66 -1.71
C LEU A 101 43.92 8.17 -1.94
N SER A 102 44.72 8.94 -1.19
CA SER A 102 45.41 10.20 -1.53
C SER A 102 44.75 11.31 -2.39
N GLU A 103 44.62 12.47 -1.73
CA GLU A 103 44.56 13.89 -2.16
C GLU A 103 45.61 14.32 -3.24
N PRO A 104 45.57 15.54 -3.88
CA PRO A 104 45.22 16.84 -3.25
C PRO A 104 44.50 17.95 -4.08
N LEU A 105 43.98 18.91 -3.29
CA LEU A 105 43.78 20.37 -3.48
C LEU A 105 43.71 20.98 -4.90
N VAL A 106 42.63 21.76 -5.15
CA VAL A 106 42.73 23.19 -5.53
C VAL A 106 41.57 23.99 -4.88
N SER A 107 41.98 25.09 -4.26
CA SER A 107 41.29 26.17 -3.57
C SER A 107 40.58 27.20 -4.47
N ASN A 108 39.40 27.72 -4.08
CA ASN A 108 39.19 29.10 -3.56
C ASN A 108 37.72 29.61 -3.61
N PRO A 109 37.37 30.70 -2.88
CA PRO A 109 36.03 31.01 -2.36
C PRO A 109 35.43 32.37 -2.84
N LEU A 110 34.27 32.71 -2.27
CA LEU A 110 33.76 34.07 -1.93
C LEU A 110 32.85 34.83 -2.93
N ALA A 111 31.66 35.23 -2.44
CA ALA A 111 30.92 36.50 -2.60
C ALA A 111 29.44 36.23 -2.25
N GLN A 112 28.86 36.60 -1.08
CA GLN A 112 28.58 37.90 -0.46
C GLN A 112 27.62 38.84 -1.23
N GLU A 113 26.75 39.47 -0.44
CA GLU A 113 25.83 40.60 -0.71
C GLU A 113 24.44 40.26 -1.28
N THR A 114 23.31 40.90 -0.92
CA THR A 114 22.84 41.84 0.12
C THR A 114 21.33 42.02 -0.16
N GLY A 115 20.52 42.49 0.80
CA GLY A 115 19.26 43.15 0.44
C GLY A 115 18.08 42.93 1.39
N ALA A 116 17.80 43.93 2.21
CA ALA A 116 16.77 44.03 3.23
C ALA A 116 15.32 44.12 2.69
N MET A 117 14.38 43.41 3.36
CA MET A 117 13.15 43.84 4.08
C MET A 117 12.19 44.92 3.47
N PRO A 118 10.99 45.18 4.04
CA PRO A 118 9.76 44.39 4.01
C PRO A 118 8.51 45.25 3.65
N PHE A 119 7.32 44.67 3.51
CA PHE A 119 6.06 45.44 3.60
C PHE A 119 5.07 44.78 4.57
N LEU A 120 4.78 45.54 5.63
CA LEU A 120 3.77 45.36 6.68
C LEU A 120 2.36 45.67 6.10
N PHE A 121 1.35 44.82 6.35
CA PHE A 121 0.14 45.03 7.20
C PHE A 121 -0.87 46.13 6.75
N PRO A 122 -2.20 46.00 6.98
CA PRO A 122 -2.72 45.97 8.36
C PRO A 122 -3.92 45.06 8.67
N VAL A 123 -3.92 44.71 9.95
CA VAL A 123 -5.02 44.30 10.82
C VAL A 123 -5.88 45.53 11.14
N THR A 124 -7.19 45.36 11.26
CA THR A 124 -8.06 46.28 12.01
C THR A 124 -8.83 45.50 13.06
N SER A 125 -8.80 46.00 14.29
CA SER A 125 -9.60 45.60 15.44
C SER A 125 -10.18 46.87 16.07
N GLU A 126 -11.46 46.86 16.43
CA GLU A 126 -12.13 47.73 17.40
C GLU A 126 -13.15 46.80 18.11
N ASP A 127 -12.99 46.45 19.40
CA ASP A 127 -13.43 47.14 20.64
C ASP A 127 -14.97 47.30 20.78
N THR A 128 -15.63 47.26 21.95
CA THR A 128 -15.48 46.69 23.32
C THR A 128 -16.76 47.12 24.10
N SER A 129 -17.27 46.28 25.03
CA SER A 129 -18.18 46.56 26.19
C SER A 129 -19.69 46.83 25.98
N MET A 130 -20.65 46.59 26.89
CA MET A 130 -20.84 45.95 28.22
C MET A 130 -22.35 46.05 28.55
N VAL A 131 -22.96 45.08 29.25
CA VAL A 131 -23.93 45.23 30.40
C VAL A 131 -24.18 43.83 30.96
N GLY A 132 -24.03 43.65 32.28
CA GLY A 132 -24.30 42.41 33.00
C GLY A 132 -25.45 42.54 34.00
N VAL A 133 -25.99 41.40 34.46
CA VAL A 133 -26.65 41.19 35.77
C VAL A 133 -26.53 39.70 36.14
N THR A 134 -26.01 39.42 37.34
CA THR A 134 -25.92 38.13 38.09
C THR A 134 -27.07 38.02 39.14
N PRO A 135 -27.13 37.03 40.06
CA PRO A 135 -27.13 35.56 39.98
C PRO A 135 -28.29 34.92 40.82
N CYS A 136 -28.52 33.60 40.79
CA CYS A 136 -29.07 32.88 41.98
C CYS A 136 -28.89 31.35 41.99
N GLU A 137 -28.22 30.89 43.05
CA GLU A 137 -28.35 29.68 43.89
C GLU A 137 -29.79 29.11 44.05
N THR A 138 -30.15 27.91 44.53
CA THR A 138 -29.51 26.70 45.12
C THR A 138 -30.63 25.65 45.43
N GLN A 139 -30.26 24.39 45.75
CA GLN A 139 -31.01 23.34 46.50
C GLN A 139 -32.15 22.56 45.78
N ALA A 140 -32.45 21.28 46.04
CA ALA A 140 -31.94 20.20 46.91
C ALA A 140 -32.47 18.83 46.38
N ARG A 141 -31.70 17.72 46.44
CA ARG A 141 -31.80 16.56 47.36
C ARG A 141 -33.17 15.84 47.47
N VAL A 142 -33.19 14.52 47.18
CA VAL A 142 -33.70 13.34 47.96
C VAL A 142 -33.20 12.07 47.20
N GLU A 143 -32.25 11.27 47.71
CA GLU A 143 -32.40 9.94 48.38
C GLU A 143 -33.23 8.90 47.58
N GLY A 144 -32.88 7.63 47.40
CA GLY A 144 -31.85 6.74 47.95
C GLY A 144 -32.04 5.30 47.40
N ALA A 145 -31.32 4.34 47.99
CA ALA A 145 -31.27 2.87 47.75
C ALA A 145 -30.25 2.42 46.67
N GLU A 146 -28.99 2.09 47.02
CA GLU A 146 -28.52 0.80 47.62
C GLU A 146 -29.06 -0.45 46.92
N LEU A 147 -28.18 -1.18 46.20
CA LEU A 147 -27.75 -2.52 46.62
C LEU A 147 -26.49 -2.96 45.83
N ALA A 148 -25.51 -3.45 46.59
CA ALA A 148 -24.32 -4.20 46.16
C ALA A 148 -24.70 -5.40 45.27
N SER A 149 -23.84 -5.97 44.42
CA SER A 149 -22.59 -6.64 44.78
C SER A 149 -21.81 -7.13 43.55
N SER A 150 -20.48 -6.97 43.54
CA SER A 150 -19.54 -7.82 42.79
C SER A 150 -19.59 -9.27 43.28
N PRO A 151 -19.12 -10.23 42.48
CA PRO A 151 -17.86 -10.87 42.88
C PRO A 151 -16.92 -11.24 41.71
N THR A 152 -15.62 -11.19 42.01
CA THR A 152 -14.52 -11.93 41.37
C THR A 152 -13.61 -12.41 42.52
N PRO A 153 -12.65 -13.35 42.39
CA PRO A 153 -12.44 -14.48 41.47
C PRO A 153 -12.27 -15.81 42.26
N PRO A 154 -11.80 -16.91 41.64
CA PRO A 154 -10.68 -17.59 42.29
C PRO A 154 -9.53 -17.97 41.35
N ALA A 155 -8.39 -18.21 42.00
CA ALA A 155 -7.05 -18.30 41.48
C ALA A 155 -6.64 -19.69 40.94
N ARG A 156 -5.71 -19.64 39.98
CA ARG A 156 -4.43 -20.40 39.91
C ARG A 156 -4.46 -21.94 39.88
N LYS A 157 -4.00 -22.51 38.75
CA LYS A 157 -2.90 -23.51 38.72
C LYS A 157 -2.00 -23.30 37.51
N GLN A 158 -0.76 -22.91 37.79
CA GLN A 158 0.39 -23.04 36.89
C GLN A 158 0.85 -24.50 36.92
N SER A 159 1.18 -25.07 35.76
CA SER A 159 2.06 -26.24 35.68
C SER A 159 2.96 -26.09 34.46
N SER A 160 4.22 -25.86 34.74
CA SER A 160 5.33 -25.82 33.80
C SER A 160 5.66 -27.23 33.31
N LYS A 161 5.88 -27.40 32.00
CA LYS A 161 6.82 -28.42 31.50
C LYS A 161 7.63 -27.85 30.34
N GLU A 162 8.91 -27.78 30.62
CA GLU A 162 10.04 -27.48 29.77
C GLU A 162 10.49 -28.78 29.08
N THR A 163 10.57 -28.78 27.74
CA THR A 163 11.51 -29.61 26.98
C THR A 163 11.89 -28.87 25.70
N GLN A 164 13.19 -28.83 25.44
CA GLN A 164 13.93 -28.12 24.40
C GLN A 164 13.87 -28.84 23.01
N PRO A 165 14.57 -28.36 21.96
CA PRO A 165 13.97 -27.87 20.71
C PRO A 165 14.06 -28.87 19.55
N THR A 166 12.97 -29.00 18.78
CA THR A 166 12.99 -29.67 17.47
C THR A 166 13.12 -28.63 16.37
N ILE A 167 14.21 -28.71 15.61
CA ILE A 167 14.52 -27.92 14.42
C ILE A 167 13.38 -28.08 13.40
N PRO A 168 12.67 -27.01 12.98
CA PRO A 168 11.76 -27.09 11.85
C PRO A 168 12.54 -27.18 10.52
N PRO A 169 12.06 -27.95 9.53
CA PRO A 169 12.69 -28.06 8.21
C PRO A 169 12.67 -26.72 7.45
N PRO A 170 13.58 -26.52 6.47
CA PRO A 170 13.80 -25.22 5.86
C PRO A 170 12.60 -24.76 5.03
N ALA A 171 12.24 -23.50 5.27
CA ALA A 171 11.36 -22.60 4.53
C ALA A 171 10.93 -23.09 3.13
N GLY A 172 9.81 -23.80 3.09
CA GLY A 172 8.94 -23.78 1.92
C GLY A 172 8.32 -22.40 1.83
N PHE A 173 8.31 -21.82 0.63
CA PHE A 173 7.68 -20.55 0.32
C PHE A 173 6.30 -20.45 0.97
N ASP A 174 6.14 -19.49 1.86
CA ASP A 174 4.87 -19.10 2.47
C ASP A 174 3.95 -18.57 1.36
N GLN A 175 3.22 -19.46 0.69
CA GLN A 175 2.17 -19.12 -0.26
C GLN A 175 0.92 -18.66 0.52
N SER A 176 1.06 -17.57 1.24
CA SER A 176 -0.05 -16.75 1.76
C SER A 176 -0.13 -15.45 0.96
N HIS A 177 -0.15 -15.57 -0.37
CA HIS A 177 -0.67 -14.52 -1.21
C HIS A 177 -2.10 -14.91 -1.56
N THR A 178 -3.01 -14.59 -0.64
CA THR A 178 -4.44 -14.51 -0.99
C THR A 178 -4.56 -13.58 -2.20
N PRO A 179 -5.15 -14.02 -3.33
CA PRO A 179 -5.33 -13.17 -4.48
C PRO A 179 -6.09 -11.94 -4.03
N THR A 180 -5.47 -10.77 -4.15
CA THR A 180 -6.11 -9.49 -3.85
C THR A 180 -7.46 -9.47 -4.54
N GLU A 181 -8.55 -9.50 -3.76
CA GLU A 181 -9.90 -9.48 -4.32
C GLU A 181 -10.01 -8.23 -5.19
N LEU A 182 -10.11 -8.43 -6.51
CA LEU A 182 -10.29 -7.33 -7.45
C LEU A 182 -11.62 -6.65 -7.11
N LEU A 183 -11.59 -5.48 -6.49
CA LEU A 183 -12.82 -4.77 -6.10
C LEU A 183 -13.38 -3.99 -7.30
N VAL A 184 -14.68 -4.14 -7.56
CA VAL A 184 -15.37 -3.33 -8.57
C VAL A 184 -15.85 -2.05 -7.91
N SER A 185 -15.27 -0.93 -8.31
CA SER A 185 -15.72 0.40 -7.90
C SER A 185 -15.56 1.40 -9.04
N LEU A 186 -16.52 2.32 -9.16
CA LEU A 186 -16.40 3.43 -10.10
C LEU A 186 -15.38 4.45 -9.59
N PRO A 187 -14.61 5.11 -10.47
CA PRO A 187 -13.69 6.16 -10.04
C PRO A 187 -14.40 7.27 -9.27
N LEU A 188 -13.76 7.79 -8.21
CA LEU A 188 -14.31 8.83 -7.34
C LEU A 188 -14.77 10.10 -8.11
N ARG A 189 -14.09 10.44 -9.21
CA ARG A 189 -14.50 11.55 -10.08
C ARG A 189 -15.88 11.30 -10.71
N THR A 190 -16.11 10.09 -11.20
CA THR A 190 -17.37 9.69 -11.83
C THR A 190 -18.50 9.65 -10.80
N GLN A 191 -18.27 9.03 -9.65
CA GLN A 191 -19.26 9.00 -8.56
C GLN A 191 -19.73 10.41 -8.15
N ARG A 192 -18.79 11.35 -8.00
CA ARG A 192 -19.11 12.74 -7.66
C ARG A 192 -19.91 13.44 -8.75
N LEU A 193 -19.50 13.30 -10.00
CA LEU A 193 -20.20 13.93 -11.11
C LEU A 193 -21.65 13.44 -11.21
N VAL A 194 -21.85 12.13 -11.04
CA VAL A 194 -23.17 11.51 -10.96
C VAL A 194 -23.97 12.12 -9.82
N LEU A 195 -23.46 12.09 -8.59
CA LEU A 195 -24.21 12.55 -7.42
C LEU A 195 -24.51 14.06 -7.46
N SER A 196 -23.58 14.88 -7.97
CA SER A 196 -23.83 16.29 -8.23
C SER A 196 -24.94 16.50 -9.28
N ARG A 197 -24.97 15.69 -10.33
CA ARG A 197 -26.01 15.79 -11.36
C ARG A 197 -27.38 15.34 -10.82
N VAL A 198 -27.42 14.24 -10.08
CA VAL A 198 -28.63 13.73 -9.41
C VAL A 198 -29.16 14.76 -8.42
N GLN A 199 -28.29 15.38 -7.62
CA GLN A 199 -28.67 16.47 -6.72
C GLN A 199 -29.37 17.61 -7.48
N ALA A 200 -28.78 18.10 -8.56
CA ALA A 200 -29.36 19.19 -9.35
C ALA A 200 -30.71 18.81 -9.97
N ILE A 201 -30.85 17.56 -10.44
CA ILE A 201 -32.11 17.03 -10.98
C ILE A 201 -33.20 17.01 -9.89
N LEU A 202 -32.87 16.52 -8.70
CA LEU A 202 -33.81 16.48 -7.58
C LEU A 202 -34.21 17.88 -7.10
N GLU A 203 -33.26 18.78 -6.93
CA GLU A 203 -33.53 20.18 -6.52
C GLU A 203 -34.44 20.88 -7.54
N TYR A 204 -34.23 20.63 -8.84
CA TYR A 204 -35.12 21.10 -9.90
C TYR A 204 -36.52 20.50 -9.80
N ALA A 205 -36.64 19.19 -9.68
CA ALA A 205 -37.93 18.51 -9.58
C ALA A 205 -38.74 18.99 -8.36
N LEU A 206 -38.10 19.08 -7.20
CA LEU A 206 -38.72 19.54 -5.95
C LEU A 206 -39.16 21.01 -6.03
N PHE A 207 -38.36 21.88 -6.64
CA PHE A 207 -38.72 23.29 -6.84
C PHE A 207 -39.95 23.44 -7.72
N HIS A 208 -39.99 22.75 -8.86
CA HIS A 208 -41.13 22.81 -9.78
C HIS A 208 -42.40 22.23 -9.14
N PHE A 209 -42.28 21.14 -8.40
CA PHE A 209 -43.38 20.59 -7.62
C PHE A 209 -43.90 21.57 -6.58
N ALA A 210 -43.01 22.18 -5.80
CA ALA A 210 -43.40 23.15 -4.77
C ALA A 210 -44.02 24.42 -5.37
N LYS A 211 -43.60 24.84 -6.56
CA LYS A 211 -44.21 25.99 -7.24
C LYS A 211 -45.70 25.82 -7.50
N VAL A 212 -46.13 24.58 -7.78
CA VAL A 212 -47.54 24.24 -8.03
C VAL A 212 -48.25 23.87 -6.72
N ASN A 213 -47.61 23.07 -5.87
CA ASN A 213 -48.28 22.41 -4.75
C ASN A 213 -48.07 23.11 -3.40
N MET A 214 -47.02 23.93 -3.24
CA MET A 214 -46.64 24.58 -1.98
C MET A 214 -46.00 25.96 -2.22
N PRO A 215 -46.66 26.90 -2.94
CA PRO A 215 -46.06 28.19 -3.28
C PRO A 215 -45.73 29.03 -2.03
N GLU A 216 -46.51 28.88 -0.96
CA GLU A 216 -46.27 29.53 0.33
C GLU A 216 -44.92 29.13 0.94
N LEU A 217 -44.48 27.89 0.75
CA LEU A 217 -43.18 27.42 1.24
C LEU A 217 -42.03 28.12 0.50
N LEU A 218 -42.17 28.34 -0.80
CA LEU A 218 -41.18 29.08 -1.59
C LEU A 218 -41.14 30.55 -1.18
N ALA A 219 -42.30 31.18 -0.97
CA ALA A 219 -42.41 32.57 -0.54
C ALA A 219 -41.80 32.78 0.86
N ASN A 220 -42.18 31.96 1.84
CA ASN A 220 -41.68 32.07 3.22
C ASN A 220 -40.17 31.85 3.36
N ARG A 221 -39.57 31.11 2.42
CA ARG A 221 -38.12 30.82 2.39
C ARG A 221 -37.35 31.70 1.43
N ASN A 222 -38.01 32.59 0.68
CA ASN A 222 -37.42 33.38 -0.40
C ASN A 222 -36.67 32.50 -1.42
N TRP A 223 -37.24 31.33 -1.77
CA TRP A 223 -36.65 30.42 -2.75
C TRP A 223 -37.15 30.78 -4.15
N HIS A 224 -36.31 31.48 -4.92
CA HIS A 224 -36.67 31.97 -6.25
C HIS A 224 -36.19 31.07 -7.40
N CYS A 225 -35.30 30.13 -7.12
CA CYS A 225 -34.80 29.19 -8.11
C CYS A 225 -34.42 27.84 -7.46
N PRO A 226 -34.26 26.77 -8.25
CA PRO A 226 -33.97 25.43 -7.74
C PRO A 226 -32.78 25.36 -6.79
N THR A 227 -31.70 26.09 -7.09
CA THR A 227 -30.46 26.05 -6.30
C THR A 227 -30.57 26.70 -4.92
N HIS A 228 -31.60 27.53 -4.67
CA HIS A 228 -31.86 28.07 -3.32
C HIS A 228 -32.42 27.01 -2.37
N GLY A 229 -33.18 26.06 -2.92
CA GLY A 229 -33.67 24.90 -2.19
C GLY A 229 -32.62 23.81 -2.23
N GLU A 230 -31.61 23.90 -1.38
CA GLU A 230 -30.64 22.82 -1.24
C GLU A 230 -31.30 21.52 -0.78
N LEU A 231 -30.86 20.37 -1.28
CA LEU A 231 -31.56 19.10 -1.04
C LEU A 231 -31.76 18.74 0.45
N ASN A 232 -30.82 19.08 1.33
CA ASN A 232 -30.97 18.93 2.79
C ASN A 232 -32.04 19.87 3.38
N LEU A 233 -32.16 21.09 2.85
CA LEU A 233 -33.18 22.06 3.27
C LEU A 233 -34.57 21.64 2.79
N TRP A 234 -34.66 21.08 1.58
CA TRP A 234 -35.87 20.45 1.08
C TRP A 234 -36.34 19.36 2.01
N VAL A 235 -35.48 18.39 2.32
CA VAL A 235 -35.79 17.31 3.25
C VAL A 235 -36.30 17.87 4.57
N LEU A 236 -35.62 18.86 5.16
CA LEU A 236 -36.06 19.50 6.40
C LEU A 236 -37.47 20.11 6.30
N GLN A 237 -37.81 20.78 5.19
CA GLN A 237 -39.15 21.37 5.05
C GLN A 237 -40.22 20.32 4.77
N LEU A 238 -39.92 19.34 3.92
CA LEU A 238 -40.86 18.29 3.55
C LEU A 238 -41.13 17.36 4.74
N SER A 239 -40.13 17.05 5.57
CA SER A 239 -40.34 16.31 6.82
C SER A 239 -41.26 17.05 7.80
N LYS A 240 -41.17 18.38 7.91
CA LYS A 240 -42.09 19.18 8.73
C LYS A 240 -43.52 19.19 8.21
N ARG A 241 -43.68 18.97 6.90
CA ARG A 241 -44.94 19.02 6.17
C ARG A 241 -45.27 17.64 5.58
N LYS A 242 -44.85 16.56 6.24
CA LYS A 242 -44.87 15.20 5.66
C LYS A 242 -46.27 14.81 5.19
N ILE A 243 -47.29 15.04 6.01
CA ILE A 243 -48.70 14.76 5.69
C ILE A 243 -49.18 15.59 4.48
N GLU A 244 -48.81 16.88 4.44
CA GLU A 244 -49.17 17.79 3.35
C GLU A 244 -48.48 17.40 2.03
N PHE A 245 -47.22 16.98 2.11
CA PHE A 245 -46.45 16.45 1.00
C PHE A 245 -47.02 15.14 0.47
N GLU A 246 -47.29 14.16 1.35
CA GLU A 246 -47.90 12.87 1.01
C GLU A 246 -49.28 13.03 0.36
N ALA A 247 -50.08 14.00 0.82
CA ALA A 247 -51.39 14.28 0.24
C ALA A 247 -51.31 14.83 -1.19
N ARG A 248 -50.18 15.45 -1.57
CA ARG A 248 -49.95 16.07 -2.89
C ARG A 248 -48.99 15.28 -3.77
N ALA A 249 -48.39 14.21 -3.24
CA ALA A 249 -47.56 13.30 -3.99
C ALA A 249 -48.39 12.48 -4.99
N LEU A 250 -47.77 12.07 -6.09
CA LEU A 250 -48.44 11.34 -7.18
C LEU A 250 -49.05 10.01 -6.71
N PHE A 251 -48.40 9.34 -5.76
CA PHE A 251 -48.86 8.09 -5.17
C PHE A 251 -48.41 8.03 -3.71
N LYS A 252 -49.10 7.19 -2.93
CA LYS A 252 -48.79 6.98 -1.52
C LYS A 252 -47.72 5.91 -1.36
N ILE A 253 -46.78 6.16 -0.46
CA ILE A 253 -45.78 5.18 -0.02
C ILE A 253 -45.84 5.03 1.50
N GLU A 254 -45.28 3.94 1.99
CA GLU A 254 -45.14 3.74 3.43
C GLU A 254 -44.28 4.85 4.06
N ALA A 255 -44.67 5.28 5.26
CA ALA A 255 -44.02 6.40 5.93
C ALA A 255 -42.53 6.13 6.21
N THR A 256 -42.17 4.88 6.51
CA THR A 256 -40.79 4.40 6.71
C THR A 256 -39.96 4.55 5.43
N THR A 257 -40.51 4.14 4.29
CA THR A 257 -39.89 4.29 2.97
C THR A 257 -39.66 5.76 2.62
N MET A 258 -40.58 6.65 2.98
CA MET A 258 -40.39 8.09 2.79
C MET A 258 -39.21 8.64 3.61
N ASP A 259 -39.08 8.22 4.87
CA ASP A 259 -37.97 8.66 5.72
C ASP A 259 -36.63 8.15 5.17
N GLU A 260 -36.59 6.93 4.65
CA GLU A 260 -35.40 6.40 3.97
C GLU A 260 -35.02 7.21 2.73
N ILE A 261 -35.99 7.58 1.90
CA ILE A 261 -35.77 8.41 0.71
C ILE A 261 -35.21 9.79 1.11
N PHE A 262 -35.74 10.39 2.17
CA PHE A 262 -35.26 11.68 2.69
C PHE A 262 -33.85 11.59 3.28
N VAL A 263 -33.52 10.48 3.96
CA VAL A 263 -32.14 10.19 4.40
C VAL A 263 -31.22 10.06 3.18
N SER A 264 -31.64 9.35 2.14
CA SER A 264 -30.87 9.20 0.90
C SER A 264 -30.68 10.52 0.18
N ALA A 265 -31.70 11.38 0.08
CA ALA A 265 -31.59 12.71 -0.48
C ALA A 265 -30.59 13.60 0.29
N THR A 266 -30.63 13.57 1.62
CA THR A 266 -29.65 14.26 2.46
C THR A 266 -28.23 13.71 2.23
N ARG A 267 -28.12 12.39 2.08
CA ARG A 267 -26.83 11.72 1.86
C ARG A 267 -26.24 12.01 0.48
N ILE A 268 -27.06 12.10 -0.57
CA ILE A 268 -26.63 12.50 -1.92
C ILE A 268 -25.91 13.84 -1.86
N ARG A 269 -26.53 14.84 -1.20
CA ARG A 269 -25.91 16.16 -1.01
C ARG A 269 -24.63 16.09 -0.18
N HIS A 270 -24.67 15.38 0.94
CA HIS A 270 -23.49 15.23 1.80
C HIS A 270 -22.30 14.65 1.02
N ILE A 271 -22.52 13.59 0.24
CA ILE A 271 -21.47 12.95 -0.53
C ILE A 271 -20.98 13.84 -1.68
N ALA A 272 -21.91 14.50 -2.39
CA ALA A 272 -21.56 15.41 -3.49
C ALA A 272 -20.64 16.55 -3.00
N VAL A 273 -20.91 17.09 -1.81
CA VAL A 273 -20.12 18.18 -1.20
C VAL A 273 -18.81 17.67 -0.59
N HIS A 274 -18.86 16.59 0.21
CA HIS A 274 -17.70 16.10 0.97
C HIS A 274 -16.79 15.15 0.19
N ARG A 275 -17.17 14.78 -1.03
CA ARG A 275 -16.32 14.00 -1.97
C ARG A 275 -15.93 12.63 -1.41
N THR A 276 -16.82 12.03 -0.63
CA THR A 276 -16.62 10.72 -0.02
C THR A 276 -16.79 9.61 -1.06
N ASN A 277 -16.00 8.55 -0.94
CA ASN A 277 -16.14 7.37 -1.80
C ASN A 277 -17.38 6.57 -1.38
N VAL A 278 -18.13 6.08 -2.35
CA VAL A 278 -19.38 5.36 -2.12
C VAL A 278 -19.24 3.95 -2.68
N HIS A 279 -19.62 2.96 -1.87
CA HIS A 279 -19.70 1.59 -2.36
C HIS A 279 -20.77 1.46 -3.44
N THR A 280 -20.54 0.57 -4.40
CA THR A 280 -21.42 0.33 -5.53
C THR A 280 -22.87 0.12 -5.10
N ASP A 281 -23.14 -0.71 -4.08
CA ASP A 281 -24.50 -0.98 -3.60
C ASP A 281 -25.15 0.25 -2.96
N GLN A 282 -24.36 1.05 -2.24
CA GLN A 282 -24.85 2.30 -1.68
C GLN A 282 -25.18 3.29 -2.81
N LEU A 283 -24.36 3.38 -3.86
CA LEU A 283 -24.63 4.24 -5.02
C LEU A 283 -25.94 3.81 -5.72
N ARG A 284 -26.15 2.51 -5.91
CA ARG A 284 -27.41 1.96 -6.45
C ARG A 284 -28.62 2.36 -5.61
N LYS A 285 -28.53 2.20 -4.28
CA LYS A 285 -29.60 2.60 -3.36
C LYS A 285 -29.93 4.09 -3.52
N LEU A 286 -28.91 4.96 -3.49
CA LEU A 286 -29.12 6.41 -3.62
C LEU A 286 -29.78 6.78 -4.94
N LEU A 287 -29.41 6.13 -6.05
CA LEU A 287 -30.03 6.37 -7.35
C LEU A 287 -31.48 5.85 -7.40
N GLY A 288 -31.74 4.67 -6.84
CA GLY A 288 -33.10 4.12 -6.73
C GLY A 288 -34.03 5.00 -5.90
N ASP A 289 -33.57 5.45 -4.72
CA ASP A 289 -34.34 6.33 -3.85
C ASP A 289 -34.59 7.70 -4.50
N ALA A 290 -33.63 8.21 -5.27
CA ALA A 290 -33.78 9.44 -6.05
C ALA A 290 -34.85 9.29 -7.16
N GLU A 291 -34.92 8.13 -7.82
CA GLU A 291 -35.98 7.86 -8.81
C GLU A 291 -37.35 7.83 -8.17
N ILE A 292 -37.48 7.19 -7.01
CA ILE A 292 -38.74 7.18 -6.26
C ILE A 292 -39.12 8.61 -5.84
N LEU A 293 -38.16 9.43 -5.40
CA LEU A 293 -38.46 10.83 -5.08
C LEU A 293 -38.94 11.62 -6.31
N CYS A 294 -38.32 11.43 -7.48
CA CYS A 294 -38.75 12.03 -8.75
C CYS A 294 -40.14 11.58 -9.18
N THR A 295 -40.49 10.30 -8.96
CA THR A 295 -41.81 9.78 -9.31
C THR A 295 -42.89 10.33 -8.36
N LEU A 296 -42.59 10.49 -7.06
CA LEU A 296 -43.51 11.10 -6.09
C LEU A 296 -43.89 12.53 -6.45
N VAL A 297 -42.94 13.31 -6.98
CA VAL A 297 -43.17 14.72 -7.37
C VAL A 297 -43.63 14.90 -8.82
N ALA A 298 -43.96 13.81 -9.51
CA ALA A 298 -44.56 13.78 -10.85
C ALA A 298 -43.81 14.59 -11.92
N SER A 299 -42.47 14.53 -11.94
CA SER A 299 -41.68 15.21 -12.96
C SER A 299 -41.12 14.22 -13.99
N PRO A 300 -41.85 13.96 -15.10
CA PRO A 300 -41.47 12.91 -16.07
C PRO A 300 -40.17 13.23 -16.81
N GLU A 301 -39.89 14.52 -17.07
CA GLU A 301 -38.66 14.95 -17.73
C GLU A 301 -37.42 14.69 -16.85
N THR A 302 -37.48 15.02 -15.56
CA THR A 302 -36.37 14.76 -14.63
C THR A 302 -36.22 13.28 -14.34
N LEU A 303 -37.33 12.54 -14.29
CA LEU A 303 -37.31 11.09 -14.13
C LEU A 303 -36.58 10.42 -15.29
N GLY A 304 -36.89 10.79 -16.54
CA GLY A 304 -36.21 10.23 -17.71
C GLY A 304 -34.70 10.46 -17.68
N LYS A 305 -34.25 11.68 -17.36
CA LYS A 305 -32.81 12.00 -17.19
C LYS A 305 -32.16 11.18 -16.08
N LEU A 306 -32.86 10.95 -14.98
CA LEU A 306 -32.34 10.18 -13.86
C LEU A 306 -32.24 8.68 -14.18
N GLN A 307 -33.24 8.13 -14.88
CA GLN A 307 -33.23 6.75 -15.36
C GLN A 307 -32.12 6.49 -16.38
N GLU A 308 -31.84 7.46 -17.26
CA GLU A 308 -30.70 7.39 -18.18
C GLU A 308 -29.37 7.32 -17.40
N ILE A 309 -29.18 8.19 -16.40
CA ILE A 309 -27.99 8.17 -15.53
C ILE A 309 -27.87 6.83 -14.82
N ARG A 310 -28.96 6.31 -14.24
CA ARG A 310 -28.97 5.02 -13.54
C ARG A 310 -28.63 3.87 -14.48
N SER A 311 -29.29 3.79 -15.63
CA SER A 311 -29.06 2.73 -16.63
C SER A 311 -27.62 2.73 -17.13
N CYS A 312 -27.05 3.91 -17.40
CA CYS A 312 -25.65 4.06 -17.78
C CYS A 312 -24.70 3.54 -16.69
N ILE A 313 -24.95 3.89 -15.42
CA ILE A 313 -24.13 3.45 -14.29
C ILE A 313 -24.22 1.95 -14.07
N GLU A 314 -25.42 1.37 -14.12
CA GLU A 314 -25.60 -0.07 -13.97
C GLU A 314 -24.92 -0.85 -15.11
N GLY A 315 -24.99 -0.34 -16.34
CA GLY A 315 -24.25 -0.91 -17.47
C GLY A 315 -22.74 -0.91 -17.20
N GLN A 316 -22.19 0.24 -16.79
CA GLN A 316 -20.75 0.35 -16.48
C GLN A 316 -20.33 -0.56 -15.31
N ILE A 317 -21.14 -0.67 -14.27
CA ILE A 317 -20.85 -1.59 -13.16
C ILE A 317 -20.86 -3.04 -13.63
N THR A 318 -21.85 -3.42 -14.45
CA THR A 318 -21.98 -4.77 -15.00
C THR A 318 -20.78 -5.11 -15.89
N ASP A 319 -20.36 -4.19 -16.76
CA ASP A 319 -19.18 -4.37 -17.62
C ASP A 319 -17.91 -4.56 -16.79
N LEU A 320 -17.72 -3.75 -15.75
CA LEU A 320 -16.58 -3.88 -14.84
C LEU A 320 -16.60 -5.20 -14.05
N GLN A 321 -17.78 -5.68 -13.66
CA GLN A 321 -17.94 -6.99 -13.01
C GLN A 321 -17.61 -8.15 -13.95
N SER A 322 -18.07 -8.07 -15.20
CA SER A 322 -17.72 -9.05 -16.24
C SER A 322 -16.22 -9.09 -16.48
N ARG A 323 -15.59 -7.91 -16.69
CA ARG A 323 -14.15 -7.80 -16.92
C ARG A 323 -13.31 -8.29 -15.73
N LYS A 324 -13.78 -8.05 -14.51
CA LYS A 324 -13.17 -8.64 -13.30
C LYS A 324 -13.17 -10.17 -13.37
N GLY A 325 -14.29 -10.78 -13.77
CA GLY A 325 -14.41 -12.24 -13.90
C GLY A 325 -13.43 -12.82 -14.91
N GLU A 326 -13.33 -12.19 -16.09
CA GLU A 326 -12.37 -12.55 -17.14
C GLU A 326 -10.92 -12.48 -16.62
N LEU A 327 -10.53 -11.36 -16.01
CA LEU A 327 -9.19 -11.18 -15.44
C LEU A 327 -8.87 -12.19 -14.33
N HIS A 328 -9.87 -12.60 -13.54
CA HIS A 328 -9.69 -13.60 -12.51
C HIS A 328 -9.40 -14.98 -13.10
N LEU A 329 -10.10 -15.36 -14.16
CA LEU A 329 -9.86 -16.63 -14.87
C LEU A 329 -8.48 -16.63 -15.52
N ASP A 330 -8.10 -15.54 -16.20
CA ASP A 330 -6.78 -15.40 -16.82
C ASP A 330 -5.66 -15.49 -15.77
N LEU A 331 -5.85 -14.83 -14.62
CA LEU A 331 -4.91 -14.89 -13.51
C LEU A 331 -4.79 -16.32 -12.96
N GLN A 332 -5.90 -17.03 -12.77
CA GLN A 332 -5.89 -18.42 -12.30
C GLN A 332 -5.19 -19.35 -13.30
N SER A 333 -5.43 -19.19 -14.60
CA SER A 333 -4.74 -19.96 -15.64
C SER A 333 -3.24 -19.71 -15.61
N SER A 334 -2.84 -18.43 -15.54
CA SER A 334 -1.42 -18.03 -15.48
C SER A 334 -0.73 -18.60 -14.23
N LEU A 335 -1.40 -18.57 -13.07
CA LEU A 335 -0.86 -19.14 -11.84
C LEU A 335 -0.73 -20.67 -11.91
N ALA A 336 -1.67 -21.36 -12.57
CA ALA A 336 -1.58 -22.80 -12.78
C ALA A 336 -0.41 -23.17 -13.72
N GLU A 337 -0.21 -22.41 -14.79
CA GLU A 337 0.95 -22.58 -15.69
C GLU A 337 2.28 -22.36 -14.95
N ILE A 338 2.37 -21.33 -14.11
CA ILE A 338 3.53 -21.07 -13.27
C ILE A 338 3.77 -22.24 -12.30
N ALA A 339 2.73 -22.79 -11.69
CA ALA A 339 2.86 -23.95 -10.81
C ALA A 339 3.44 -25.19 -11.53
N ILE A 340 2.99 -25.47 -12.76
CA ILE A 340 3.53 -26.54 -13.59
C ILE A 340 5.01 -26.29 -13.92
N GLN A 341 5.37 -25.06 -14.28
CA GLN A 341 6.76 -24.70 -14.57
C GLN A 341 7.66 -24.88 -13.34
N HIS A 342 7.18 -24.53 -12.14
CA HIS A 342 7.89 -24.79 -10.89
C HIS A 342 8.14 -26.28 -10.68
N GLU A 343 7.13 -27.14 -10.86
CA GLU A 343 7.31 -28.59 -10.70
C GLU A 343 8.34 -29.17 -11.68
N GLN A 344 8.32 -28.71 -12.94
CA GLN A 344 9.30 -29.11 -13.95
C GLN A 344 10.73 -28.65 -13.59
N LEU A 345 10.88 -27.42 -13.11
CA LEU A 345 12.16 -26.89 -12.66
C LEU A 345 12.68 -27.67 -11.45
N ASP A 346 11.82 -27.96 -10.48
CA ASP A 346 12.20 -28.74 -9.30
C ASP A 346 12.62 -30.18 -9.68
N ALA A 347 11.95 -30.79 -10.66
CA ALA A 347 12.33 -32.09 -11.19
C ALA A 347 13.70 -32.05 -11.89
N LEU A 348 13.96 -31.02 -12.69
CA LEU A 348 15.24 -30.82 -13.37
C LEU A 348 16.36 -30.55 -12.37
N GLU A 349 16.10 -29.75 -11.33
CA GLU A 349 17.05 -29.48 -10.25
C GLU A 349 17.45 -30.79 -9.56
N ARG A 350 16.47 -31.60 -9.13
CA ARG A 350 16.73 -32.91 -8.51
C ARG A 350 17.53 -33.84 -9.42
N ALA A 351 17.19 -33.90 -10.71
CA ALA A 351 17.90 -34.73 -11.67
C ALA A 351 19.37 -34.28 -11.86
N THR A 352 19.59 -32.98 -11.97
CA THR A 352 20.93 -32.39 -12.14
C THR A 352 21.79 -32.61 -10.91
N ILE A 353 21.22 -32.44 -9.71
CA ILE A 353 21.90 -32.73 -8.44
C ILE A 353 22.28 -34.20 -8.37
N LYS A 354 21.37 -35.11 -8.71
CA LYS A 354 21.65 -36.55 -8.72
C LYS A 354 22.78 -36.90 -9.69
N GLU A 355 22.72 -36.40 -10.93
CA GLU A 355 23.77 -36.65 -11.93
C GLU A 355 25.15 -36.17 -11.46
N ALA A 356 25.20 -35.04 -10.74
CA ALA A 356 26.46 -34.54 -10.16
C ALA A 356 27.00 -35.46 -9.06
N HIS A 357 26.13 -36.04 -8.22
CA HIS A 357 26.54 -37.03 -7.22
C HIS A 357 27.02 -38.33 -7.87
N ASP A 358 26.26 -38.87 -8.82
CA ASP A 358 26.61 -40.10 -9.54
C ASP A 358 28.00 -39.97 -10.21
N LYS A 359 28.27 -38.82 -10.86
CA LYS A 359 29.58 -38.52 -11.45
C LYS A 359 30.70 -38.45 -10.42
N LEU A 360 30.44 -37.90 -9.23
CA LEU A 360 31.45 -37.82 -8.16
C LEU A 360 31.77 -39.22 -7.64
N ASP A 361 30.76 -40.07 -7.46
CA ASP A 361 30.92 -41.44 -7.01
C ASP A 361 31.70 -42.29 -8.04
N ASP A 362 31.44 -42.13 -9.34
CA ASP A 362 32.23 -42.76 -10.40
C ASP A 362 33.71 -42.34 -10.35
N HIS A 363 33.96 -41.04 -10.11
CA HIS A 363 35.33 -40.53 -9.94
C HIS A 363 36.01 -41.09 -8.68
N HIS A 364 35.29 -41.23 -7.57
CA HIS A 364 35.79 -41.85 -6.36
C HIS A 364 36.16 -43.32 -6.59
N LEU A 365 35.29 -44.10 -7.23
CA LEU A 365 35.56 -45.50 -7.52
C LEU A 365 36.79 -45.67 -8.42
N SER A 366 36.91 -44.84 -9.47
CA SER A 366 38.08 -44.85 -10.35
C SER A 366 39.37 -44.47 -9.63
N ALA A 367 39.32 -43.53 -8.68
CA ALA A 367 40.47 -43.17 -7.86
C ALA A 367 40.88 -44.30 -6.90
N CYS A 368 39.92 -44.98 -6.29
CA CYS A 368 40.16 -46.17 -5.46
C CYS A 368 40.81 -47.30 -6.26
N ASP A 369 40.27 -47.64 -7.44
CA ASP A 369 40.85 -48.67 -8.32
C ASP A 369 42.29 -48.35 -8.72
N ALA A 370 42.59 -47.07 -9.00
CA ALA A 370 43.94 -46.64 -9.32
C ALA A 370 44.88 -46.77 -8.12
N LEU A 371 44.40 -46.48 -6.92
CA LEU A 371 45.16 -46.64 -5.68
C LEU A 371 45.41 -48.13 -5.37
N ASP A 372 44.40 -48.98 -5.50
CA ASP A 372 44.51 -50.42 -5.30
C ASP A 372 45.53 -51.03 -6.25
N LYS A 373 45.58 -50.61 -7.51
CA LYS A 373 46.63 -51.04 -8.45
C LYS A 373 48.05 -50.68 -7.99
N VAL A 374 48.23 -49.54 -7.33
CA VAL A 374 49.53 -49.12 -6.79
C VAL A 374 49.87 -49.90 -5.51
N LEU A 375 48.89 -50.11 -4.64
CA LEU A 375 49.08 -50.81 -3.36
C LEU A 375 49.29 -52.32 -3.55
N LEU A 376 48.62 -52.91 -4.55
CA LEU A 376 48.74 -54.33 -4.92
C LEU A 376 49.89 -54.58 -5.91
N ASP A 377 50.66 -53.56 -6.28
CA ASP A 377 51.85 -53.72 -7.09
C ASP A 377 52.87 -54.60 -6.34
N ARG A 378 53.46 -55.57 -7.05
CA ARG A 378 54.31 -56.61 -6.46
C ARG A 378 55.49 -56.03 -5.68
N ASP A 379 56.08 -54.95 -6.18
CA ASP A 379 57.24 -54.33 -5.54
C ASP A 379 56.83 -53.61 -4.24
N MET A 380 55.63 -53.01 -4.21
CA MET A 380 55.05 -52.42 -3.00
C MET A 380 54.73 -53.49 -1.94
N ILE A 381 54.16 -54.62 -2.36
CA ILE A 381 53.87 -55.76 -1.46
C ILE A 381 55.17 -56.34 -0.87
N LEU A 382 56.19 -56.56 -1.70
CA LEU A 382 57.48 -57.09 -1.24
C LEU A 382 58.18 -56.13 -0.27
N PHE A 383 58.13 -54.83 -0.57
CA PHE A 383 58.64 -53.77 0.32
C PHE A 383 57.90 -53.77 1.66
N ALA A 384 56.57 -53.79 1.66
CA ALA A 384 55.77 -53.82 2.89
C ALA A 384 55.98 -55.10 3.72
N ALA A 385 56.29 -56.23 3.07
CA ALA A 385 56.62 -57.50 3.73
C ALA A 385 58.06 -57.56 4.29
N GLY A 386 58.82 -56.47 4.22
CA GLY A 386 60.19 -56.39 4.72
C GLY A 386 61.20 -57.20 3.91
N LYS A 387 60.84 -57.62 2.68
CA LYS A 387 61.75 -58.31 1.77
C LYS A 387 62.37 -57.30 0.82
N GLU A 388 63.66 -57.05 0.96
CA GLU A 388 64.38 -56.22 -0.01
C GLU A 388 64.30 -56.86 -1.41
N PRO A 389 63.97 -56.08 -2.45
CA PRO A 389 64.00 -56.57 -3.82
C PRO A 389 65.43 -56.99 -4.15
N SER A 390 65.63 -58.24 -4.53
CA SER A 390 66.97 -58.76 -4.79
C SER A 390 67.64 -57.94 -5.90
N PRO A 391 68.92 -57.54 -5.71
CA PRO A 391 69.60 -56.68 -6.67
C PRO A 391 69.86 -57.48 -7.95
N LYS A 392 69.05 -57.24 -8.98
CA LYS A 392 69.52 -57.46 -10.35
C LYS A 392 70.47 -56.31 -10.65
N THR A 393 71.74 -56.65 -10.73
CA THR A 393 72.84 -55.81 -11.20
C THR A 393 72.48 -55.12 -12.51
N GLU A 394 72.22 -53.82 -12.47
CA GLU A 394 72.88 -52.79 -13.28
C GLU A 394 72.17 -51.42 -13.13
N THR A 395 72.97 -50.40 -12.79
CA THR A 395 72.65 -48.95 -12.76
C THR A 395 71.68 -48.45 -11.67
N ALA A 396 72.15 -48.44 -10.42
CA ALA A 396 71.42 -47.90 -9.25
C ALA A 396 71.15 -46.38 -9.31
N GLU A 397 71.78 -45.62 -10.20
CA GLU A 397 71.54 -44.18 -10.35
C GLU A 397 70.37 -43.84 -11.30
N THR A 398 69.94 -44.76 -12.16
CA THR A 398 68.82 -44.52 -13.09
C THR A 398 67.45 -44.87 -12.47
N GLY A 399 67.40 -45.76 -11.48
CA GLY A 399 66.18 -46.22 -10.82
C GLY A 399 65.48 -45.17 -9.97
N TRP A 400 66.23 -44.41 -9.17
CA TRP A 400 65.69 -43.29 -8.39
C TRP A 400 65.19 -42.16 -9.28
N LEU A 401 65.92 -41.86 -10.36
CA LEU A 401 65.48 -40.90 -11.38
C LEU A 401 64.22 -41.38 -12.11
N ALA A 402 64.11 -42.67 -12.45
CA ALA A 402 62.91 -43.21 -13.09
C ALA A 402 61.67 -43.18 -12.17
N LEU A 403 61.84 -43.48 -10.88
CA LEU A 403 60.76 -43.42 -9.90
C LEU A 403 60.35 -41.98 -9.57
N PHE A 404 61.33 -41.07 -9.48
CA PHE A 404 61.10 -39.64 -9.34
C PHE A 404 60.40 -39.06 -10.56
N CYS A 405 60.83 -39.41 -11.79
CA CYS A 405 60.17 -39.01 -13.03
C CYS A 405 58.73 -39.57 -13.13
N ARG A 406 58.47 -40.80 -12.68
CA ARG A 406 57.09 -41.34 -12.61
C ARG A 406 56.21 -40.57 -11.64
N LYS A 407 56.72 -40.24 -10.44
CA LYS A 407 56.00 -39.40 -9.46
C LYS A 407 55.79 -37.98 -9.97
N LEU A 408 56.78 -37.39 -10.65
CA LEU A 408 56.65 -36.06 -11.25
C LEU A 408 55.62 -36.05 -12.38
N CYS A 409 55.62 -37.07 -13.24
CA CYS A 409 54.62 -37.23 -14.30
C CYS A 409 53.21 -37.37 -13.72
N PHE A 410 53.04 -38.11 -12.62
CA PHE A 410 51.74 -38.25 -11.96
C PHE A 410 51.26 -36.91 -11.35
N LEU A 411 52.16 -36.19 -10.67
CA LEU A 411 51.87 -34.87 -10.11
C LEU A 411 51.56 -33.84 -11.22
N MET A 412 52.32 -33.85 -12.31
CA MET A 412 52.05 -33.00 -13.48
C MET A 412 50.73 -33.34 -14.16
N SER A 413 50.36 -34.62 -14.26
CA SER A 413 49.06 -35.03 -14.80
C SER A 413 47.90 -34.60 -13.89
N TYR A 414 48.07 -34.73 -12.58
CA TYR A 414 47.09 -34.28 -11.59
C TYR A 414 46.90 -32.75 -11.62
N ILE A 415 48.00 -31.99 -11.65
CA ILE A 415 47.97 -30.52 -11.79
C ILE A 415 47.32 -30.13 -13.12
N LYS A 416 47.62 -30.84 -14.22
CA LYS A 416 47.03 -30.58 -15.54
C LYS A 416 45.53 -30.88 -15.57
N SER A 417 45.07 -31.91 -14.86
CA SER A 417 43.65 -32.23 -14.71
C SER A 417 42.92 -31.19 -13.86
N SER A 418 43.49 -30.81 -12.72
CA SER A 418 42.98 -29.74 -11.85
C SER A 418 42.91 -28.39 -12.59
N PHE A 419 43.94 -28.07 -13.38
CA PHE A 419 43.97 -26.86 -14.20
C PHE A 419 42.92 -26.88 -15.32
N ARG A 420 42.67 -28.02 -15.97
CA ARG A 420 41.58 -28.16 -16.95
C ARG A 420 40.20 -27.98 -16.31
N SER A 421 40.01 -28.50 -15.09
CA SER A 421 38.78 -28.29 -14.32
C SER A 421 38.58 -26.82 -13.96
N ALA A 422 39.64 -26.14 -13.50
CA ALA A 422 39.62 -24.71 -13.22
C ALA A 422 39.36 -23.85 -14.49
N GLN A 423 39.97 -24.21 -15.62
CA GLN A 423 39.67 -23.56 -16.91
C GLN A 423 38.21 -23.75 -17.34
N SER A 424 37.62 -24.93 -17.13
CA SER A 424 36.21 -25.19 -17.42
C SER A 424 35.28 -24.31 -16.56
N GLN A 425 35.59 -24.14 -15.28
CA GLN A 425 34.84 -23.24 -14.39
C GLN A 425 34.98 -21.77 -14.79
N LEU A 426 36.18 -21.33 -15.20
CA LEU A 426 36.40 -19.98 -15.71
C LEU A 426 35.63 -19.70 -17.00
N ILE A 427 35.54 -20.67 -17.91
CA ILE A 427 34.73 -20.55 -19.14
C ILE A 427 33.24 -20.43 -18.81
N LYS A 428 32.74 -21.22 -17.85
CA LYS A 428 31.35 -21.11 -17.37
C LYS A 428 31.08 -19.73 -16.76
N LEU A 429 31.99 -19.22 -15.94
CA LEU A 429 31.87 -17.89 -15.34
C LEU A 429 31.89 -16.79 -16.41
N TYR A 430 32.76 -16.90 -17.42
CA TYR A 430 32.81 -15.99 -18.55
C TYR A 430 31.50 -15.99 -19.35
N CYS A 431 30.90 -17.16 -19.61
CA CYS A 431 29.59 -17.27 -20.26
C CYS A 431 28.46 -16.63 -19.44
N ILE A 432 28.50 -16.74 -18.11
CA ILE A 432 27.53 -16.08 -17.21
C ILE A 432 27.69 -14.55 -17.28
N VAL A 433 28.92 -14.05 -17.22
CA VAL A 433 29.20 -12.60 -17.33
C VAL A 433 28.75 -12.06 -18.69
N GLN A 434 28.97 -12.80 -19.78
CA GLN A 434 28.48 -12.42 -21.12
C GLN A 434 26.95 -12.38 -21.20
N LYS A 435 26.24 -13.34 -20.58
CA LYS A 435 24.78 -13.30 -20.47
C LYS A 435 24.31 -12.07 -19.69
N ILE A 436 24.92 -11.78 -18.54
CA ILE A 436 24.58 -10.61 -17.72
C ILE A 436 24.80 -9.31 -18.53
N ASN A 437 25.92 -9.20 -19.23
CA ASN A 437 26.22 -8.03 -20.06
C ASN A 437 25.22 -7.85 -21.21
N TRP A 438 24.78 -8.95 -21.83
CA TRP A 438 23.72 -8.93 -22.84
C TRP A 438 22.39 -8.44 -22.26
N TYR A 439 21.97 -8.96 -21.10
CA TYR A 439 20.75 -8.49 -20.42
C TYR A 439 20.84 -7.00 -20.05
N LEU A 440 22.00 -6.54 -19.58
CA LEU A 440 22.21 -5.14 -19.25
C LEU A 440 22.10 -4.24 -20.49
N THR A 441 22.64 -4.69 -21.63
CA THR A 441 22.54 -4.00 -22.91
C THR A 441 21.10 -3.90 -23.40
N VAL A 442 20.33 -5.00 -23.28
CA VAL A 442 18.90 -5.01 -23.61
C VAL A 442 18.13 -4.06 -22.69
N LEU A 443 18.42 -4.07 -21.39
CA LEU A 443 17.76 -3.20 -20.42
C LEU A 443 18.01 -1.71 -20.71
N VAL A 444 19.26 -1.35 -21.05
CA VAL A 444 19.61 0.02 -21.46
C VAL A 444 18.89 0.40 -22.76
N GLY A 445 18.78 -0.53 -23.72
CA GLY A 445 18.02 -0.32 -24.95
C GLY A 445 16.53 -0.07 -24.71
N VAL A 446 15.91 -0.85 -23.82
CA VAL A 446 14.50 -0.65 -23.41
C VAL A 446 14.32 0.68 -22.70
N ALA A 447 15.22 1.06 -21.80
CA ALA A 447 15.18 2.35 -21.12
C ALA A 447 15.28 3.52 -22.11
N ALA A 448 16.18 3.43 -23.10
CA ALA A 448 16.30 4.43 -24.16
C ALA A 448 15.04 4.54 -25.02
N LEU A 449 14.40 3.41 -25.35
CA LEU A 449 13.12 3.39 -26.08
C LEU A 449 12.00 4.07 -25.28
N VAL A 450 11.90 3.78 -23.98
CA VAL A 450 10.92 4.43 -23.10
C VAL A 450 11.16 5.95 -23.05
N CYS A 451 12.41 6.38 -22.89
CA CYS A 451 12.76 7.80 -22.94
C CYS A 451 12.39 8.45 -24.28
N PHE A 452 12.61 7.75 -25.40
CA PHE A 452 12.25 8.24 -26.73
C PHE A 452 10.72 8.37 -26.91
N VAL A 453 9.94 7.39 -26.45
CA VAL A 453 8.47 7.45 -26.48
C VAL A 453 7.95 8.63 -25.64
N VAL A 454 8.52 8.82 -24.44
CA VAL A 454 8.20 9.97 -23.58
C VAL A 454 8.54 11.29 -24.27
N PHE A 455 9.72 11.38 -24.91
CA PHE A 455 10.11 12.56 -25.68
C PHE A 455 9.14 12.85 -26.83
N LEU A 456 8.76 11.85 -27.64
CA LEU A 456 7.78 12.01 -28.71
C LEU A 456 6.43 12.48 -28.16
N TYR A 457 5.97 11.91 -27.05
CA TYR A 457 4.73 12.32 -26.40
C TYR A 457 4.74 13.82 -26.05
N TYR A 458 5.81 14.31 -25.42
CA TYR A 458 5.95 15.73 -25.10
C TYR A 458 6.10 16.61 -26.33
N PHE A 459 6.85 16.16 -27.35
CA PHE A 459 7.03 16.88 -28.60
C PHE A 459 5.69 17.08 -29.33
N PHE A 460 4.91 16.02 -29.50
CA PHE A 460 3.59 16.10 -30.13
C PHE A 460 2.58 16.88 -29.28
N SER A 461 2.61 16.75 -27.95
CA SER A 461 1.79 17.57 -27.05
C SER A 461 2.12 19.07 -27.17
N GLY A 462 3.41 19.41 -27.33
CA GLY A 462 3.86 20.78 -27.59
C GLY A 462 3.38 21.32 -28.94
N ILE A 463 3.52 20.53 -30.01
CA ILE A 463 3.00 20.91 -31.35
C ILE A 463 1.49 21.12 -31.30
N PHE A 464 0.75 20.23 -30.62
CA PHE A 464 -0.70 20.34 -30.50
C PHE A 464 -1.13 21.62 -29.77
N ASN A 465 -0.42 21.99 -28.69
CA ASN A 465 -0.66 23.28 -28.01
C ASN A 465 -0.34 24.49 -28.89
N ILE A 466 0.71 24.44 -29.72
CA ILE A 466 1.05 25.53 -30.65
C ILE A 466 0.00 25.65 -31.76
N VAL A 467 -0.49 24.54 -32.30
CA VAL A 467 -1.55 24.56 -33.33
C VAL A 467 -2.87 25.05 -32.74
N HIS A 468 -3.23 24.63 -31.52
CA HIS A 468 -4.45 25.08 -30.86
C HIS A 468 -4.41 26.58 -30.52
N THR A 469 -3.26 27.10 -30.09
CA THR A 469 -3.11 28.54 -29.81
C THR A 469 -3.05 29.42 -31.06
N ARG A 470 -2.76 28.84 -32.24
CA ARG A 470 -2.74 29.57 -33.52
C ARG A 470 -4.09 29.58 -34.24
N PHE A 471 -5.04 28.74 -33.83
CA PHE A 471 -6.42 28.73 -34.35
C PHE A 471 -7.41 29.56 -33.52
N ASP A 472 -7.02 30.01 -32.32
CA ASP A 472 -7.74 31.06 -31.58
C ASP A 472 -7.28 32.45 -32.06
N MET A 473 -7.52 32.76 -33.34
CA MET A 473 -7.52 34.15 -33.82
C MET A 473 -8.94 34.72 -33.67
N PRO A 474 -9.12 35.91 -33.07
CA PRO A 474 -10.43 36.49 -32.86
C PRO A 474 -11.11 36.86 -34.19
N HIS A 475 -12.36 36.45 -34.35
CA HIS A 475 -13.30 36.84 -35.41
C HIS A 475 -13.67 38.34 -35.30
N HIS A 476 -12.72 39.22 -35.55
CA HIS A 476 -12.95 40.63 -35.85
C HIS A 476 -12.21 40.88 -37.16
N TRP A 477 -12.84 41.54 -38.13
CA TRP A 477 -12.43 41.74 -39.53
C TRP A 477 -13.01 40.74 -40.55
N VAL A 478 -14.30 40.90 -40.87
CA VAL A 478 -14.79 41.03 -42.26
C VAL A 478 -16.04 41.94 -42.23
N GLU A 479 -15.88 43.16 -42.75
CA GLU A 479 -16.94 43.96 -43.38
C GLU A 479 -16.89 43.71 -44.89
#